data_AF-A0A9N9X8G6-F1
#
_entry.id   AF-A0A9N9X8G6-F1
#
_cell.length_a   1.000
_cell.length_b   1.000
_cell.length_c   1.000
_cell.angle_alpha   90.00
_cell.angle_beta   90.00
_cell.angle_gamma   90.00
#
_symmetry.space_group_name_H-M   'P 1'
#
loop_
_entity.id
_entity.type
_entity.pdbx_description
1 polymer ?
#
loop_
_entity_poly.entity_id
_entity_poly.type
_entity_poly.pdbx_seq_one_letter_code
_entity_poly.pdbx_strand_id
1 'polypeptide(L)'
;METTEGIIVNEDDGIKVGDATLDRVKKLVYLGSNINESWDQTAEIKSRIEQARAAFVKMRNVLCSHDLSINLRVRMTSCYIFPVLLYGVEAWTLSEAILKRLTAFEMWVYRPLLKIS
;
A
#
# COMPACT_ATOMS: atom_id res chain seq x y z
N MET A 1 -5.08 -19.70 11.45
CA MET A 1 -4.41 -19.04 12.60
C MET A 1 -3.81 -17.75 12.06
N GLU A 2 -4.61 -16.68 11.98
CA GLU A 2 -4.12 -15.35 11.63
C GLU A 2 -4.34 -14.45 12.83
N THR A 3 -3.23 -13.97 13.38
CA THR A 3 -3.10 -13.13 14.55
C THR A 3 -3.69 -11.75 14.25
N THR A 4 -4.79 -11.42 14.92
CA THR A 4 -5.35 -10.06 14.99
C THR A 4 -4.42 -9.20 15.84
N GLU A 5 -3.43 -8.55 15.22
CA GLU A 5 -2.57 -7.59 15.92
C GLU A 5 -3.32 -6.29 16.21
N GLY A 6 -3.69 -6.11 17.49
CA GLY A 6 -3.73 -4.81 18.18
C GLY A 6 -4.93 -3.91 17.92
N ILE A 7 -6.10 -4.25 18.46
CA ILE A 7 -7.18 -3.29 18.70
C ILE A 7 -6.83 -2.52 19.99
N ILE A 8 -6.36 -1.28 19.87
CA ILE A 8 -6.18 -0.39 21.03
C ILE A 8 -7.53 0.31 21.27
N VAL A 9 -8.34 -0.25 22.16
CA VAL A 9 -9.63 0.29 22.60
C VAL A 9 -9.34 1.43 23.60
N ASN A 10 -9.87 2.62 23.36
CA ASN A 10 -10.02 3.64 24.41
C ASN A 10 -11.43 4.19 24.31
N GLU A 11 -12.09 4.26 25.46
CA GLU A 11 -13.45 4.72 25.70
C GLU A 11 -13.69 6.14 25.17
N ASP A 12 -14.82 6.34 24.48
CA ASP A 12 -15.80 7.43 24.73
C ASP A 12 -16.91 7.43 23.65
N ASP A 13 -18.16 7.42 24.13
CA ASP A 13 -19.48 7.38 23.46
C ASP A 13 -19.71 6.32 22.37
N GLY A 14 -20.20 5.15 22.81
CA GLY A 14 -20.64 4.06 21.95
C GLY A 14 -21.91 4.37 21.17
N ILE A 15 -21.88 4.15 19.86
CA ILE A 15 -23.04 4.30 18.98
C ILE A 15 -23.98 3.10 19.23
N LYS A 16 -25.23 3.35 19.61
CA LYS A 16 -26.24 2.29 19.82
C LYS A 16 -26.90 1.91 18.50
N VAL A 17 -26.76 0.66 18.09
CA VAL A 17 -27.49 0.08 16.95
C VAL A 17 -28.42 -1.00 17.50
N GLY A 18 -29.70 -0.65 17.66
CA GLY A 18 -30.66 -1.51 18.36
C GLY A 18 -30.28 -1.69 19.84
N ASP A 19 -30.17 -2.94 20.29
CA ASP A 19 -29.80 -3.30 21.66
C ASP A 19 -28.28 -3.43 21.89
N ALA A 20 -27.46 -3.25 20.84
CA ALA A 20 -26.00 -3.37 20.93
C ALA A 20 -25.30 -2.00 20.91
N THR A 21 -24.38 -1.79 21.85
CA THR A 21 -23.41 -0.67 21.86
C THR A 21 -22.17 -1.07 21.07
N LEU A 22 -21.82 -0.26 20.06
CA LEU A 22 -20.59 -0.43 19.28
C LEU A 22 -19.46 0.39 19.91
N ASP A 23 -18.35 -0.28 20.22
CA ASP A 23 -17.13 0.39 20.69
C ASP A 23 -16.45 1.15 19.55
N ARG A 24 -16.05 2.40 19.82
CA ARG A 24 -15.33 3.23 18.86
C ARG A 24 -13.86 2.84 18.84
N VAL A 25 -13.34 2.51 17.65
CA VAL A 25 -11.93 2.15 17.45
C VAL A 25 -11.20 3.28 16.72
N LYS A 26 -10.04 3.69 17.23
CA LYS A 26 -9.22 4.77 16.64
C LYS A 26 -8.56 4.38 15.31
N LYS A 27 -8.26 3.09 15.16
CA LYS A 27 -7.57 2.49 14.01
C LYS A 27 -8.16 1.13 13.68
N LEU A 28 -8.63 0.95 12.46
CA LEU A 28 -9.21 -0.29 11.95
C LEU A 28 -8.48 -0.71 10.68
N VAL A 29 -8.07 -1.98 10.60
CA VAL A 29 -7.60 -2.56 9.34
C VAL A 29 -8.76 -3.28 8.67
N TYR A 30 -9.26 -2.73 7.55
CA TYR A 30 -10.35 -3.31 6.78
C TYR A 30 -9.86 -3.67 5.38
N LEU A 31 -9.94 -4.96 5.01
CA LEU A 31 -9.46 -5.47 3.72
C LEU A 31 -8.02 -5.04 3.38
N GLY A 32 -7.18 -4.94 4.42
CA GLY A 32 -5.79 -4.49 4.32
C GLY A 32 -5.59 -2.97 4.22
N SER A 33 -6.66 -2.19 4.14
CA SER A 33 -6.63 -0.73 4.21
C SER A 33 -6.73 -0.24 5.65
N ASN A 34 -5.93 0.76 5.99
CA ASN A 34 -5.83 1.28 7.36
C ASN A 34 -6.74 2.51 7.52
N ILE A 35 -7.86 2.34 8.21
CA ILE A 35 -8.85 3.37 8.48
C ILE A 35 -8.55 3.97 9.86
N ASN A 36 -8.15 5.24 9.87
CA ASN A 36 -7.89 6.01 11.09
C ASN A 36 -8.98 7.06 11.30
N GLU A 37 -9.26 7.43 12.55
CA GLU A 37 -10.22 8.49 12.91
C GLU A 37 -9.89 9.85 12.28
N SER A 38 -8.60 10.16 12.14
CA SER A 38 -8.12 11.42 11.53
C SER A 38 -8.04 11.40 10.01
N TRP A 39 -8.52 10.33 9.35
CA TRP A 39 -8.42 10.14 7.88
C TRP A 39 -7.01 10.32 7.30
N ASP A 40 -5.96 10.09 8.11
CA ASP A 40 -4.57 10.25 7.64
C ASP A 40 -4.19 9.09 6.70
N GLN A 41 -4.36 9.35 5.41
CA GLN A 41 -4.00 8.45 4.31
C GLN A 41 -2.47 8.26 4.19
N THR A 42 -1.65 9.13 4.81
CA THR A 42 -0.19 9.07 4.69
C THR A 42 0.37 7.75 5.20
N ALA A 43 -0.19 7.23 6.30
CA ALA A 43 0.23 5.96 6.89
C ALA A 43 -0.11 4.78 5.96
N GLU A 44 -1.28 4.79 5.33
CA GLU A 44 -1.69 3.75 4.38
C GLU A 44 -0.80 3.78 3.12
N ILE A 45 -0.59 4.96 2.53
CA ILE A 45 0.25 5.14 1.34
C ILE A 45 1.67 4.64 1.60
N LYS A 46 2.25 4.98 2.75
CA LYS A 46 3.58 4.48 3.15
C LYS A 46 3.59 2.95 3.26
N SER A 47 2.56 2.36 3.86
CA SER A 47 2.44 0.90 3.97
C SER A 47 2.34 0.23 2.60
N ARG A 48 1.55 0.78 1.67
CA ARG A 48 1.42 0.27 0.29
C ARG A 48 2.72 0.39 -0.50
N ILE A 49 3.44 1.50 -0.38
CA ILE A 49 4.77 1.67 -0.98
C ILE A 49 5.71 0.58 -0.47
N GLU A 50 5.72 0.29 0.83
CA GLU A 50 6.59 -0.73 1.40
C GLU A 50 6.20 -2.14 0.97
N GLN A 51 4.90 -2.45 0.89
CA GLN A 51 4.41 -3.72 0.32
C GLN A 51 4.85 -3.89 -1.14
N ALA A 52 4.73 -2.84 -1.96
CA ALA A 52 5.15 -2.86 -3.35
C ALA A 52 6.68 -3.00 -3.49
N ARG A 53 7.47 -2.36 -2.62
CA ARG A 53 8.93 -2.55 -2.54
C ARG A 53 9.28 -3.99 -2.19
N ALA A 54 8.65 -4.56 -1.17
CA ALA A 54 8.89 -5.94 -0.76
C ALA A 54 8.55 -6.93 -1.90
N ALA A 55 7.42 -6.72 -2.59
CA ALA A 55 7.04 -7.51 -3.76
C ALA A 55 8.08 -7.39 -4.90
N PHE A 56 8.55 -6.18 -5.19
CA PHE A 56 9.57 -5.95 -6.20
C PHE A 56 10.89 -6.64 -5.85
N VAL A 57 11.37 -6.50 -4.60
CA VAL A 57 12.60 -7.15 -4.13
C VAL A 57 12.48 -8.68 -4.24
N LYS A 58 11.33 -9.25 -3.86
CA LYS A 58 11.06 -10.68 -4.00
C LYS A 58 11.12 -11.16 -5.46
N MET A 59 10.62 -10.35 -6.39
CA MET A 59 10.60 -10.68 -7.83
C MET A 59 11.83 -10.15 -8.59
N ARG A 60 12.77 -9.47 -7.92
CA ARG A 60 13.93 -8.79 -8.54
C ARG A 60 14.74 -9.74 -9.40
N ASN A 61 14.95 -10.98 -8.96
CA ASN A 61 15.75 -11.96 -9.71
C ASN A 61 15.14 -12.27 -11.10
N VAL A 62 13.81 -12.31 -11.19
CA VAL A 62 13.08 -12.53 -12.44
C VAL A 62 12.99 -11.24 -13.25
N LEU A 63 12.58 -10.15 -12.61
CA LEU A 63 12.36 -8.84 -13.23
C LEU A 63 13.64 -8.17 -13.72
N CYS A 64 14.80 -8.48 -13.13
CA CYS A 64 16.12 -7.95 -13.54
C CYS A 64 16.97 -8.98 -14.29
N SER A 65 16.42 -10.15 -14.62
CA SER A 65 17.13 -11.17 -15.39
C SER A 65 17.53 -10.66 -16.80
N HIS A 66 18.61 -11.24 -17.35
CA HIS A 66 19.08 -10.92 -18.70
C HIS A 66 18.22 -11.57 -19.79
N ASP A 67 17.54 -12.66 -19.46
CA ASP A 67 16.82 -13.50 -20.42
C ASP A 67 15.49 -12.87 -20.89
N LEU A 68 14.98 -11.88 -20.15
CA LEU A 68 13.73 -11.19 -20.50
C LEU A 68 13.97 -9.87 -21.25
N SER A 69 13.20 -9.67 -22.32
CA SER A 69 13.17 -8.39 -23.03
C SER A 69 12.72 -7.25 -22.13
N ILE A 70 13.20 -6.03 -22.40
CA ILE A 70 12.84 -4.87 -21.57
C ILE A 70 11.33 -4.61 -21.54
N ASN A 71 10.66 -4.75 -22.68
CA ASN A 71 9.21 -4.56 -22.79
C ASN A 71 8.45 -5.56 -21.91
N LEU A 72 8.90 -6.82 -21.86
CA LEU A 72 8.29 -7.83 -21.02
C LEU A 72 8.49 -7.53 -19.53
N ARG A 73 9.69 -7.07 -19.14
CA ARG A 73 9.98 -6.68 -17.74
C ARG A 73 9.12 -5.50 -17.28
N VAL A 74 8.99 -4.47 -18.13
CA VAL A 74 8.08 -3.32 -17.86
C VAL A 74 6.66 -3.82 -17.70
N ARG A 75 6.16 -4.63 -18.64
CA ARG A 75 4.79 -5.16 -18.60
C ARG A 75 4.54 -6.01 -17.35
N MET A 76 5.46 -6.90 -16.99
CA MET A 76 5.35 -7.70 -15.76
C MET A 76 5.31 -6.82 -14.51
N THR A 77 6.18 -5.81 -14.43
CA THR A 77 6.18 -4.86 -13.32
C THR A 77 4.85 -4.14 -13.22
N SER A 78 4.29 -3.71 -14.35
CA SER A 78 2.97 -3.07 -14.36
C SER A 78 1.82 -4.00 -14.00
N CYS A 79 1.94 -5.30 -14.26
CA CYS A 79 0.91 -6.28 -13.89
C CYS A 79 1.01 -6.76 -12.43
N TYR A 80 2.20 -6.81 -11.84
CA TYR A 80 2.39 -7.41 -10.50
C TYR A 80 2.70 -6.38 -9.41
N ILE A 81 3.44 -5.31 -9.71
CA ILE A 81 3.94 -4.37 -8.71
C ILE A 81 3.01 -3.15 -8.58
N PHE A 82 2.59 -2.55 -9.70
CA PHE A 82 1.71 -1.37 -9.64
C PHE A 82 0.33 -1.65 -9.01
N PRO A 83 -0.32 -2.81 -9.21
CA PRO A 83 -1.59 -3.07 -8.55
C PRO A 83 -1.49 -3.13 -7.02
N VAL A 84 -0.36 -3.62 -6.48
CA VAL A 84 -0.11 -3.63 -5.02
C VAL A 84 0.01 -2.21 -4.46
N LEU A 85 0.63 -1.32 -5.23
CA LEU A 85 0.80 0.08 -4.86
C LEU A 85 -0.49 0.90 -4.99
N LEU A 86 -1.24 0.68 -6.08
CA LEU A 86 -2.43 1.44 -6.44
C LEU A 86 -3.70 0.92 -5.77
N TYR A 87 -3.61 -0.16 -4.99
CA TYR A 87 -4.74 -0.66 -4.23
C TYR A 87 -5.20 0.38 -3.20
N GLY A 88 -6.45 0.85 -3.34
CA GLY A 88 -7.01 1.90 -2.50
C GLY A 88 -6.74 3.33 -2.97
N VAL A 89 -6.16 3.53 -4.15
CA VAL A 89 -5.90 4.89 -4.70
C VAL A 89 -7.18 5.71 -4.87
N GLU A 90 -8.32 5.07 -5.11
CA GLU A 90 -9.64 5.72 -5.22
C GLU A 90 -10.08 6.39 -3.91
N ALA A 91 -9.59 5.89 -2.76
CA ALA A 91 -9.88 6.44 -1.44
C ALA A 91 -8.87 7.51 -0.99
N TRP A 92 -7.80 7.74 -1.78
CA TRP A 92 -6.75 8.70 -1.45
C TRP A 92 -7.05 10.08 -2.00
N THR A 93 -6.78 11.09 -1.20
CA THR A 93 -6.76 12.48 -1.63
C THR A 93 -5.42 12.75 -2.31
N LEU A 94 -5.43 12.88 -3.64
CA LEU A 94 -4.24 13.17 -4.43
C LEU A 94 -3.67 14.55 -4.10
N SER A 95 -2.66 14.59 -3.25
CA SER A 95 -1.85 15.79 -2.99
C SER A 95 -0.55 15.76 -3.78
N GLU A 96 0.04 16.95 -4.02
CA GLU A 96 1.34 17.06 -4.69
C GLU A 96 2.44 16.26 -3.98
N ALA A 97 2.39 16.20 -2.64
CA ALA A 97 3.35 15.43 -1.84
C ALA A 97 3.22 13.91 -2.08
N ILE A 98 2.00 13.41 -2.28
CA ILE A 98 1.75 11.99 -2.59
C ILE A 98 2.21 11.68 -4.00
N LEU A 99 1.90 12.54 -4.97
CA LEU A 99 2.37 12.38 -6.35
C LEU A 99 3.89 12.34 -6.43
N LYS A 100 4.60 13.22 -5.71
CA LYS A 100 6.08 13.19 -5.63
C LYS A 100 6.63 11.89 -5.04
N ARG A 101 5.93 11.30 -4.05
CA ARG A 101 6.32 9.99 -3.48
C ARG A 101 6.09 8.84 -4.45
N LEU A 102 4.98 8.89 -5.18
CA LEU A 102 4.63 7.88 -6.18
C LEU A 102 5.62 7.90 -7.35
N THR A 103 5.95 9.08 -7.88
CA THR A 103 6.95 9.22 -8.94
C THR A 103 8.35 8.82 -8.46
N ALA A 104 8.72 9.13 -7.22
CA ALA A 104 9.98 8.66 -6.65
C ALA A 104 10.04 7.12 -6.55
N PHE A 105 8.93 6.46 -6.17
CA PHE A 105 8.83 5.01 -6.19
C PHE A 105 8.94 4.44 -7.61
N GLU A 106 8.22 5.02 -8.56
CA GLU A 106 8.25 4.60 -9.97
C GLU A 106 9.67 4.66 -10.54
N MET A 107 10.38 5.77 -10.31
CA MET A 107 11.78 5.92 -10.74
C MET A 107 12.71 4.92 -10.04
N TRP A 108 12.46 4.61 -8.76
CA TRP A 108 13.22 3.60 -8.02
C TRP A 108 13.03 2.19 -8.59
N VAL A 109 11.83 1.84 -9.06
CA VAL A 109 11.55 0.55 -9.72
C VAL A 109 12.16 0.48 -11.12
N TYR A 110 12.06 1.55 -11.91
CA TYR A 110 12.55 1.54 -13.29
C TYR A 110 14.08 1.55 -13.42
N ARG A 111 14.82 2.20 -12.51
CA ARG A 111 16.30 2.20 -12.51
C ARG A 111 16.94 0.81 -12.62
N PRO A 112 16.66 -0.14 -11.70
CA PRO A 112 17.21 -1.50 -11.78
C PRO A 112 16.63 -2.31 -12.93
N LEU A 113 15.41 -2.01 -13.37
CA LEU A 113 14.75 -2.70 -14.48
C LEU A 113 15.38 -2.34 -15.84
N LEU A 114 15.66 -1.06 -16.05
CA LEU A 114 16.31 -0.53 -17.26
C LEU A 114 17.84 -0.66 -17.24
N LYS A 115 18.43 -1.07 -16.09
CA LYS A 115 19.89 -1.16 -15.88
C LYS A 115 20.60 0.18 -16.10
N ILE A 116 19.96 1.28 -15.71
CA ILE A 116 20.56 2.62 -15.78
C ILE A 116 21.40 2.80 -14.53
N SER A 117 22.73 2.88 -14.70
CA SER A 117 23.69 3.22 -13.64
C SER A 117 23.70 4.72 -13.36
#